data_AF-R7XRF4-F1
#
_entry.id   AF-R7XRF4-F1
#
_cell.length_a   1.000
_cell.length_b   1.000
_cell.length_c   1.000
_cell.angle_alpha   90.00
_cell.angle_beta   90.00
_cell.angle_gamma   90.00
#
_symmetry.space_group_name_H-M   'P 1'
#
loop_
_entity.id
_entity.type
_entity.pdbx_description
1 polymer ?
#
loop_
_entity_poly.entity_id
_entity_poly.type
_entity_poly.pdbx_seq_one_letter_code
_entity_poly.pdbx_strand_id
1 'polypeptide(L)' 'MAAVLLEPFYCVESSRSRATGGVGMGLSIAADIAARHGGELTLSNRPEGGLPARLSLPRG' A
#
# COMPACT_ATOMS: atom_id res chain seq x y z
N MET A 1 0.50 2.48 -12.49
CA MET A 1 1.65 2.30 -11.57
C MET A 1 1.28 2.17 -10.10
N ALA A 2 0.15 2.71 -9.60
CA ALA A 2 -0.18 2.60 -8.16
C ALA A 2 -0.69 1.20 -7.74
N ALA A 3 -1.36 0.45 -8.63
CA ALA A 3 -1.92 -0.86 -8.31
C ALA A 3 -0.87 -1.95 -8.02
N VAL A 4 0.28 -1.92 -8.70
CA VAL A 4 1.38 -2.90 -8.49
C VAL A 4 2.02 -2.81 -7.09
N LEU A 5 1.87 -1.68 -6.39
CA LEU A 5 2.33 -1.51 -5.00
C LEU A 5 1.56 -2.35 -3.98
N LEU A 6 0.42 -2.91 -4.37
CA LEU A 6 -0.38 -3.80 -3.52
C LEU A 6 0.01 -5.27 -3.72
N GLU A 7 0.82 -5.59 -4.73
CA GLU A 7 1.32 -6.94 -4.93
C GLU A 7 2.40 -7.27 -3.89
N PRO A 8 2.40 -8.50 -3.34
CA PRO A 8 3.44 -8.90 -2.40
C PRO A 8 4.82 -8.81 -3.07
N PHE A 9 5.81 -8.33 -2.30
CA PHE A 9 7.22 -8.17 -2.71
C PHE A 9 7.51 -7.07 -3.73
N TYR A 10 6.52 -6.27 -4.14
CA TYR A 10 6.77 -5.16 -5.06
C TYR A 10 7.30 -3.93 -4.32
N CYS A 11 8.54 -3.54 -4.62
CA CYS A 11 9.22 -2.39 -4.02
C CYS A 11 9.74 -1.44 -5.12
N VAL A 12 9.20 -0.21 -5.18
CA VAL A 12 9.54 0.78 -6.22
C VAL A 12 10.91 1.43 -5.99
N GLU A 13 11.42 1.41 -4.76
CA GLU A 13 12.73 1.95 -4.40
C GLU A 13 13.49 0.90 -3.58
N SER A 14 14.58 0.35 -4.11
CA SER A 14 15.39 -0.65 -3.40
C SER A 14 16.11 -0.11 -2.15
N SER A 15 15.96 1.17 -1.78
CA SER A 15 16.94 1.85 -0.92
C SER A 15 16.49 3.18 -0.27
N ARG A 16 15.63 3.17 0.76
CA ARG A 16 15.60 4.29 1.73
C ARG A 16 15.85 3.96 3.20
N SER A 17 16.35 2.76 3.48
CA SER A 17 17.37 2.46 4.50
C SER A 17 17.49 0.94 4.59
N ARG A 18 18.60 0.36 4.15
CA ARG A 18 18.83 -1.10 4.27
C ARG A 18 18.83 -1.61 5.73
N ALA A 19 18.84 -0.70 6.71
CA ALA A 19 18.75 -1.00 8.13
C ALA A 19 17.31 -1.13 8.68
N THR A 20 16.30 -0.56 8.01
CA THR A 20 14.90 -0.50 8.50
C THR A 20 13.84 -0.67 7.41
N GLY A 21 14.24 -0.73 6.14
CA GLY A 21 13.35 -0.79 4.98
C GLY A 21 12.76 -2.18 4.79
N GLY A 22 11.46 -2.32 5.04
CA GLY A 22 10.74 -3.57 4.85
C GLY A 22 10.75 -4.05 3.39
N VAL A 23 10.59 -5.36 3.20
CA VAL A 23 10.63 -6.08 1.91
C VAL A 23 9.46 -5.79 0.96
N GLY A 24 8.78 -4.65 1.09
CA GLY A 24 7.61 -4.32 0.27
C GLY A 24 6.33 -5.06 0.66
N MET A 25 6.23 -5.60 1.88
CA MET A 25 5.04 -6.33 2.35
C MET A 25 3.99 -5.46 3.06
N GLY A 26 4.34 -4.23 3.47
CA GLY A 26 3.46 -3.43 4.33
C GLY A 26 2.11 -3.11 3.69
N LEU A 27 2.12 -2.73 2.40
CA LEU A 27 0.91 -2.38 1.66
C LEU A 27 0.09 -3.62 1.26
N SER A 28 0.73 -4.73 0.90
CA SER A 28 0.04 -5.98 0.59
C SER A 28 -0.65 -6.56 1.83
N ILE A 29 0.00 -6.51 3.00
CA ILE A 29 -0.60 -6.93 4.28
C ILE A 29 -1.78 -6.02 4.64
N ALA A 30 -1.62 -4.70 4.52
CA ALA A 30 -2.69 -3.76 4.82
C ALA A 30 -3.91 -3.95 3.90
N ALA A 31 -3.68 -4.23 2.61
CA ALA A 31 -4.74 -4.55 1.65
C ALA A 31 -5.47 -5.85 2.00
N ASP A 32 -4.74 -6.93 2.34
CA ASP A 32 -5.32 -8.20 2.78
C ASP A 32 -6.19 -8.01 4.03
N ILE A 33 -5.67 -7.31 5.04
CA ILE A 33 -6.41 -7.03 6.27
C ILE A 33 -7.67 -6.22 5.95
N ALA A 34 -7.57 -5.16 5.15
CA ALA A 34 -8.73 -4.35 4.78
C ALA A 34 -9.82 -5.18 4.08
N ALA A 35 -9.43 -6.01 3.10
CA ALA A 35 -10.34 -6.89 2.38
C ALA A 35 -11.04 -7.89 3.31
N ARG A 36 -10.31 -8.48 4.28
CA ARG A 36 -10.86 -9.40 5.28
C ARG A 36 -11.86 -8.74 6.24
N HIS A 37 -11.79 -7.43 6.40
CA HIS A 37 -12.76 -6.63 7.15
C HIS A 37 -13.88 -6.06 6.27
N GLY A 38 -14.01 -6.52 5.01
CA GLY A 38 -15.00 -6.04 4.06
C GLY A 38 -14.73 -4.63 3.53
N GLY A 39 -13.51 -4.13 3.74
CA GLY A 39 -13.07 -2.82 3.28
C GLY A 39 -12.15 -2.88 2.07
N GLU A 40 -11.60 -1.72 1.73
CA GLU A 40 -10.76 -1.53 0.55
C GLU A 40 -9.62 -0.55 0.83
N LEU A 41 -8.41 -0.90 0.40
CA LEU A 41 -7.25 -0.03 0.40
C LEU A 41 -6.90 0.37 -1.03
N THR A 42 -6.90 1.66 -1.33
CA THR A 42 -6.56 2.21 -2.65
C THR A 42 -5.37 3.16 -2.57
N LEU A 43 -4.55 3.14 -3.63
CA LEU A 43 -3.41 4.03 -3.82
C LEU A 43 -3.63 4.84 -5.09
N SER A 44 -3.41 6.14 -5.03
CA SER A 44 -3.47 7.02 -6.20
C SER A 44 -2.26 7.92 -6.25
N ASN A 45 -1.83 8.31 -7.45
CA ASN A 45 -0.81 9.33 -7.62
C ASN A 45 -1.50 10.68 -7.78
N ARG A 46 -1.00 11.70 -7.09
CA ARG A 46 -1.47 13.07 -7.27
C ARG A 46 -0.66 13.80 -8.34
N PRO A 47 -1.29 14.64 -9.19
CA PRO A 47 -0.58 15.47 -10.16
C PRO A 47 0.52 16.34 -9.53
N GLU A 48 0.27 16.85 -8.33
CA GLU A 48 1.19 17.66 -7.52
C GLU A 48 2.27 16.84 -6.77
N GLY A 49 2.25 15.52 -6.91
CA GLY A 49 3.19 14.59 -6.27
C GLY A 49 2.68 13.93 -5.00
N GLY A 50 3.35 12.84 -4.61
CA GLY A 50 2.98 12.00 -3.48
C GLY A 50 2.05 10.84 -3.82
N LEU A 51 1.84 9.97 -2.84
CA LEU A 51 1.06 8.74 -2.94
C LEU A 51 0.00 8.69 -1.83
N PRO A 52 -1.15 9.38 -1.97
CA PRO A 52 -2.27 9.17 -1.07
C PRO A 52 -2.71 7.71 -1.04
N ALA A 53 -2.75 7.16 0.18
CA ALA A 53 -3.39 5.90 0.49
C ALA A 53 -4.76 6.18 1.14
N ARG A 54 -5.80 5.51 0.66
CA ARG A 54 -7.16 5.62 1.20
C ARG A 54 -7.64 4.25 1.63
N LEU A 55 -7.98 4.12 2.90
CA LEU A 55 -8.64 2.96 3.49
C LEU A 55 -10.12 3.28 3.70
N SER A 56 -10.99 2.42 3.19
CA SER A 56 -12.43 2.46 3.41
C SER A 56 -12.85 1.19 4.14
N LEU A 57 -13.66 1.32 5.20
CA LEU A 57 -14.18 0.19 5.97
C LEU A 57 -15.70 0.30 6.10
N PRO A 58 -16.44 -0.83 6.14
CA PRO A 58 -17.86 -0.82 6.48
C PRO A 58 -18.06 -0.23 7.88
N ARG A 59 -19.16 0.51 8.07
CA ARG A 59 -19.61 0.89 9.40
C ARG A 59 -20.39 -0.29 9.98
N GLY A 60 -19.95 -0.81 11.12
CA GLY A 60 -20.70 -1.80 11.89
C GLY A 60 -21.99 -1.25 12.47
#